data_AF-A0A9N9K3T6-F1
#
_entry.id   AF-A0A9N9K3T6-F1
#
_cell.length_a   1.000
_cell.length_b   1.000
_cell.length_c   1.000
_cell.angle_alpha   90.00
_cell.angle_beta   90.00
_cell.angle_gamma   90.00
#
_symmetry.space_group_name_H-M   'P 1'
#
loop_
_entity.id
_entity.type
_entity.pdbx_description
1 polymer ?
#
loop_
_entity_poly.entity_id
_entity_poly.type
_entity_poly.pdbx_seq_one_letter_code
_entity_poly.pdbx_strand_id
1 'polypeptide(L)'
;SLHNISRLQESEPFHSIKINAVYVGDIHVDVPPIDSILDTRSDRISFGKASGDFFRLINATKSPEGWKIPKLVNISFDITLSNDETVKFDLPSNAICDNSVGLRKGCIAVVDDRSGPLNTWIFGIPFLQNFYFAIDFKQNLIKFANRNNFCPSITTATTQFFTATTRFSTATTQSPKAITRSPTKHLLQK
;
A
#
# COMPACT_ATOMS: atom_id res chain seq x y z
N SER A 1 -1.15 -16.88 11.87
CA SER A 1 -2.29 -16.32 12.59
C SER A 1 -2.47 -14.89 12.12
N LEU A 2 -3.48 -14.62 11.28
CA LEU A 2 -3.83 -13.27 10.84
C LEU A 2 -4.50 -12.58 12.03
N HIS A 3 -3.82 -11.62 12.66
CA HIS A 3 -4.49 -10.74 13.61
C HIS A 3 -5.63 -10.04 12.89
N ASN A 4 -6.77 -9.98 13.56
CA ASN A 4 -8.03 -9.43 13.09
C ASN A 4 -7.84 -7.92 12.82
N ILE A 5 -7.37 -7.55 11.63
CA ILE A 5 -7.31 -6.16 11.19
C ILE A 5 -8.76 -5.77 10.92
N SER A 6 -9.35 -4.98 11.81
CA SER A 6 -10.68 -4.39 11.61
C SER A 6 -10.74 -3.76 10.22
N ARG A 7 -11.74 -4.15 9.42
CA ARG A 7 -11.93 -3.62 8.07
C ARG A 7 -12.08 -2.11 8.16
N LEU A 8 -11.23 -1.37 7.47
CA LEU A 8 -11.51 0.03 7.17
C LEU A 8 -12.76 0.04 6.28
N GLN A 9 -13.82 0.67 6.79
CA GLN A 9 -15.16 0.61 6.20
C GLN A 9 -15.14 1.14 4.77
N GLU A 10 -15.83 0.45 3.85
CA GLU A 10 -15.77 0.63 2.39
C GLU A 10 -16.32 1.95 1.84
N SER A 11 -16.85 2.82 2.69
CA SER A 11 -17.40 4.08 2.22
C SER A 11 -16.28 5.07 2.01
N GLU A 12 -16.24 5.66 0.82
CA GLU A 12 -15.64 6.97 0.64
C GLU A 12 -15.90 7.84 1.89
N PRO A 13 -14.88 8.51 2.40
CA PRO A 13 -13.57 8.75 1.77
C PRO A 13 -12.46 7.72 2.09
N PHE A 14 -11.57 7.47 1.12
CA PHE A 14 -10.36 6.67 1.33
C PHE A 14 -9.40 7.34 2.33
N HIS A 15 -8.77 6.51 3.16
CA HIS A 15 -7.70 6.94 4.07
C HIS A 15 -6.39 7.07 3.31
N SER A 16 -5.94 8.29 3.07
CA SER A 16 -4.76 8.60 2.25
C SER A 16 -3.55 9.05 3.07
N ILE A 17 -2.38 8.52 2.76
CA ILE A 17 -1.09 9.00 3.26
C ILE A 17 -0.27 9.54 2.09
N LYS A 18 0.60 10.51 2.37
CA LYS A 18 1.52 11.04 1.37
C LYS A 18 2.90 10.40 1.51
N ILE A 19 3.32 9.68 0.46
CA ILE A 19 4.65 9.12 0.35
C ILE A 19 5.54 10.15 -0.34
N ASN A 20 6.64 10.55 0.31
CA ASN A 20 7.61 11.49 -0.25
C ASN A 20 8.76 10.79 -0.96
N ALA A 21 9.22 9.67 -0.41
CA ALA A 21 10.34 8.91 -0.94
C ALA A 21 10.22 7.42 -0.61
N VAL A 22 10.85 6.59 -1.43
CA VAL A 22 10.99 5.16 -1.23
C VAL A 22 12.45 4.80 -1.28
N TYR A 23 12.89 3.89 -0.43
CA TYR A 23 14.24 3.36 -0.45
C TYR A 23 14.24 1.84 -0.46
N VAL A 24 15.20 1.27 -1.16
CA VAL A 24 15.53 -0.15 -1.15
C VAL A 24 16.91 -0.30 -0.51
N GLY A 25 16.95 -0.81 0.72
CA GLY A 25 18.13 -0.65 1.58
C GLY A 25 18.46 0.84 1.73
N ASP A 26 19.66 1.23 1.31
CA ASP A 26 20.14 2.62 1.38
C ASP A 26 19.95 3.40 0.06
N ILE A 27 19.33 2.78 -0.95
CA ILE A 27 19.21 3.38 -2.29
C ILE A 27 17.83 4.02 -2.44
N HIS A 28 17.81 5.32 -2.74
CA HIS A 28 16.60 6.07 -3.08
C HIS A 28 16.03 5.62 -4.43
N VAL A 29 14.73 5.35 -4.47
CA VAL A 29 13.96 5.11 -5.70
C VAL A 29 13.37 6.45 -6.14
N ASP A 30 13.69 6.88 -7.35
CA ASP A 30 13.22 8.16 -7.88
C ASP A 30 11.72 8.09 -8.23
N VAL A 31 10.89 8.43 -7.25
CA VAL A 31 9.43 8.51 -7.39
C VAL A 31 8.98 9.89 -6.91
N PRO A 32 8.13 10.62 -7.67
CA PRO A 32 7.59 11.87 -7.19
C PRO A 32 6.68 11.62 -5.97
N PRO A 33 6.53 12.61 -5.07
CA PRO A 33 5.62 12.48 -3.95
C PRO A 33 4.20 12.12 -4.42
N ILE A 34 3.59 11.14 -3.78
CA ILE A 34 2.32 10.56 -4.23
C ILE A 34 1.36 10.29 -3.08
N ASP A 35 0.10 10.65 -3.31
CA ASP A 35 -0.99 10.25 -2.44
C ASP A 35 -1.26 8.76 -2.61
N SER A 36 -1.32 8.06 -1.49
CA SER A 36 -1.41 6.61 -1.42
C SER A 36 -2.52 6.20 -0.46
N ILE A 37 -3.26 5.16 -0.78
CA ILE A 37 -4.38 4.68 0.04
C ILE A 37 -3.95 3.54 0.96
N LEU A 38 -4.48 3.53 2.18
CA LEU A 38 -4.43 2.36 3.05
C LEU A 38 -5.64 1.48 2.79
N ASP A 39 -5.43 0.20 2.46
CA ASP A 39 -6.52 -0.71 2.14
C ASP A 39 -6.40 -2.05 2.87
N THR A 40 -7.28 -2.28 3.86
CA THR A 40 -7.33 -3.54 4.61
C THR A 40 -7.83 -4.74 3.80
N ARG A 41 -8.29 -4.55 2.56
CA ARG A 41 -8.74 -5.63 1.65
C ARG A 41 -7.68 -6.04 0.64
N SER A 42 -6.68 -5.19 0.40
CA SER A 42 -5.58 -5.52 -0.49
C SER A 42 -4.61 -6.46 0.20
N ASP A 43 -4.34 -7.61 -0.41
CA ASP A 43 -3.31 -8.56 0.00
C ASP A 43 -1.91 -8.17 -0.47
N ARG A 44 -1.77 -7.02 -1.14
CA ARG A 44 -0.53 -6.54 -1.77
C ARG A 44 -0.22 -5.08 -1.43
N ILE A 45 1.03 -4.70 -1.66
CA ILE A 45 1.46 -3.31 -1.80
C ILE A 45 1.54 -3.03 -3.31
N SER A 46 0.97 -1.93 -3.78
CA SER A 46 0.85 -1.65 -5.20
C SER A 46 1.42 -0.27 -5.53
N PHE A 47 2.50 -0.22 -6.31
CA PHE A 47 3.18 1.03 -6.70
C PHE A 47 2.70 1.58 -8.05
N GLY A 48 1.68 0.97 -8.65
CA GLY A 48 1.13 1.40 -9.93
C GLY A 48 2.19 1.57 -11.01
N LYS A 49 2.04 2.65 -11.78
CA LYS A 49 2.92 2.95 -12.92
C LYS A 49 4.38 3.26 -12.53
N ALA A 50 4.63 3.64 -11.28
CA ALA A 50 5.97 3.96 -10.77
C ALA A 50 6.78 2.72 -10.36
N SER A 51 6.16 1.53 -10.40
CA SER A 51 6.76 0.28 -9.95
C SER A 51 7.99 -0.18 -10.75
N GLY A 52 8.18 0.32 -11.98
CA GLY A 52 9.26 -0.11 -12.87
C GLY A 52 10.66 0.11 -12.33
N ASP A 53 10.95 1.29 -11.78
CA ASP A 53 12.26 1.61 -11.23
C ASP A 53 12.55 0.84 -9.95
N PHE A 54 11.52 0.65 -9.12
CA PHE A 54 11.59 -0.22 -7.94
C PHE A 54 11.94 -1.67 -8.32
N PHE A 55 11.22 -2.28 -9.27
CA PHE A 55 11.47 -3.67 -9.68
C PHE A 55 12.84 -3.84 -10.33
N ARG A 56 13.28 -2.86 -11.13
CA ARG A 56 14.63 -2.85 -11.72
C ARG A 56 15.70 -2.83 -10.64
N LEU A 57 15.54 -2.00 -9.61
CA LEU A 57 16.51 -1.86 -8.53
C LEU A 57 16.68 -3.13 -7.70
N ILE A 58 15.60 -3.87 -7.46
CA ILE A 58 15.65 -5.14 -6.72
C ILE A 58 15.93 -6.36 -7.61
N ASN A 59 16.23 -6.14 -8.89
CA ASN A 59 16.41 -7.17 -9.91
C ASN A 59 15.24 -8.16 -9.96
N ALA A 60 14.01 -7.66 -9.81
CA ALA A 60 12.81 -8.47 -9.89
C ALA A 60 12.46 -8.83 -11.33
N THR A 61 11.91 -10.03 -11.51
CA THR A 61 11.47 -10.53 -12.82
C THR A 61 9.99 -10.88 -12.78
N LYS A 62 9.25 -10.52 -13.82
CA LYS A 62 7.82 -10.84 -13.89
C LYS A 62 7.64 -12.33 -14.25
N SER A 63 6.78 -13.03 -13.53
CA SER A 63 6.30 -14.38 -13.86
C SER A 63 4.77 -14.46 -13.76
N PRO A 64 4.15 -15.58 -14.19
CA PRO A 64 2.70 -15.77 -14.08
C PRO A 64 2.19 -15.68 -12.63
N GLU A 65 3.01 -16.06 -11.65
CA GLU A 65 2.66 -16.03 -10.22
C GLU A 65 2.83 -14.64 -9.59
N GLY A 66 3.51 -13.70 -10.27
CA GLY A 66 3.81 -12.36 -9.76
C GLY A 66 5.24 -11.92 -10.04
N TRP A 67 5.71 -10.90 -9.32
CA TRP A 67 7.10 -10.46 -9.40
C TRP A 67 8.01 -11.35 -8.56
N LYS A 68 9.02 -11.97 -9.15
CA LYS A 68 10.02 -12.79 -8.47
C LYS A 68 11.20 -11.94 -8.05
N ILE A 69 11.49 -11.90 -6.75
CA ILE A 69 12.63 -11.17 -6.19
C ILE A 69 13.74 -12.19 -5.87
N PRO A 70 14.96 -12.06 -6.42
CA PRO A 70 16.04 -13.01 -6.23
C PRO A 70 16.71 -12.92 -4.85
N LYS A 71 16.63 -11.74 -4.19
CA LYS A 71 17.26 -11.46 -2.89
C LYS A 71 16.34 -10.60 -2.04
N LEU A 72 16.25 -10.94 -0.75
CA LEU A 72 15.52 -10.13 0.23
C LEU A 72 16.19 -8.78 0.42
N VAL A 73 15.38 -7.72 0.41
CA VAL A 73 15.82 -6.33 0.62
C VAL A 73 14.85 -5.63 1.56
N ASN A 74 15.35 -4.78 2.45
CA ASN A 74 14.48 -3.91 3.24
C ASN A 74 13.92 -2.82 2.32
N ILE A 75 12.68 -2.41 2.56
CA ILE A 75 12.08 -1.25 1.90
C ILE A 75 11.74 -0.26 2.99
N SER A 76 11.98 1.03 2.74
CA SER A 76 11.53 2.07 3.64
C SER A 76 10.81 3.18 2.91
N PHE A 77 9.88 3.84 3.59
CA PHE A 77 9.04 4.90 3.05
C PHE A 77 9.17 6.14 3.92
N ASP A 78 9.37 7.28 3.28
CA ASP A 78 9.23 8.57 3.95
C ASP A 78 7.78 9.03 3.82
N ILE A 79 7.08 9.12 4.95
CA ILE A 79 5.67 9.53 5.04
C ILE A 79 5.59 10.95 5.60
N THR A 80 4.84 11.82 4.93
CA THR A 80 4.56 13.17 5.47
C THR A 80 3.50 13.10 6.55
N LEU A 81 3.79 13.73 7.69
CA LEU A 81 2.90 13.87 8.82
C LEU A 81 1.97 15.07 8.69
N SER A 82 1.04 15.20 9.62
CA SER A 82 0.10 16.32 9.71
C SER A 82 0.74 17.70 9.84
N ASN A 83 1.93 17.75 10.39
CA ASN A 83 2.72 18.94 10.70
C ASN A 83 3.84 19.18 9.67
N ASP A 84 3.75 18.58 8.49
CA ASP A 84 4.76 18.61 7.42
C ASP A 84 6.12 17.95 7.78
N GLU A 85 6.25 17.35 8.96
CA GLU A 85 7.41 16.52 9.29
C GLU A 85 7.38 15.24 8.46
N THR A 86 8.56 14.69 8.17
CA THR A 86 8.68 13.41 7.47
C THR A 86 9.19 12.35 8.44
N VAL A 87 8.52 11.20 8.44
CA VAL A 87 8.92 10.05 9.24
C VAL A 87 9.20 8.87 8.33
N LYS A 88 10.28 8.16 8.65
CA LYS A 88 10.69 6.96 7.95
C LYS A 88 9.97 5.73 8.52
N PHE A 89 9.37 4.94 7.65
CA PHE A 89 8.69 3.68 7.94
C PHE A 89 9.43 2.54 7.27
N ASP A 90 9.99 1.62 8.06
CA ASP A 90 10.73 0.47 7.54
C ASP A 90 9.84 -0.78 7.44
N LEU A 91 9.81 -1.38 6.25
CA LEU A 91 9.32 -2.73 6.03
C LEU A 91 10.50 -3.70 6.00
N PRO A 92 10.53 -4.69 6.91
CA PRO A 92 11.59 -5.68 6.92
C PRO A 92 11.51 -6.55 5.68
N SER A 93 12.65 -7.06 5.23
CA SER A 93 12.76 -7.77 3.96
C SER A 93 11.92 -9.04 3.84
N ASN A 94 11.52 -9.63 4.98
CA ASN A 94 10.59 -10.76 5.02
C ASN A 94 9.12 -10.34 4.83
N ALA A 95 8.75 -9.09 5.12
CA ALA A 95 7.41 -8.58 4.91
C ALA A 95 7.09 -8.37 3.43
N ILE A 96 8.11 -8.20 2.58
CA ILE A 96 7.95 -7.92 1.15
C ILE A 96 7.89 -9.20 0.30
N CYS A 97 7.89 -10.36 0.96
CA CYS A 97 8.27 -11.63 0.39
C CYS A 97 7.29 -12.74 0.80
N ASP A 98 6.56 -13.28 -0.17
CA ASP A 98 5.71 -14.45 0.01
C ASP A 98 6.52 -15.73 -0.25
N ASN A 99 6.91 -16.38 0.85
CA ASN A 99 7.65 -17.64 0.84
C ASN A 99 6.75 -18.88 0.69
N SER A 100 5.42 -18.72 0.59
CA SER A 100 4.51 -19.87 0.42
C SER A 100 4.69 -20.56 -0.93
N VAL A 101 5.19 -19.82 -1.92
CA VAL A 101 5.58 -20.34 -3.23
C VAL A 101 7.01 -20.86 -3.08
N GLY A 102 7.18 -22.17 -2.93
CA GLY A 102 8.45 -22.87 -2.64
C GLY A 102 9.55 -22.70 -3.71
N LEU A 103 10.02 -21.47 -3.90
CA LEU A 103 11.08 -21.11 -4.82
C LEU A 103 12.43 -21.48 -4.18
N ARG A 104 13.24 -22.26 -4.89
CA ARG A 104 14.58 -22.68 -4.43
C ARG A 104 15.54 -21.51 -4.22
N LYS A 105 15.29 -20.37 -4.88
CA LYS A 105 15.99 -19.08 -4.73
C LYS A 105 14.98 -17.95 -4.94
N GLY A 106 14.91 -17.03 -3.98
CA GLY A 106 14.02 -15.87 -4.03
C GLY A 106 12.59 -16.17 -3.55
N CYS A 107 11.69 -15.22 -3.78
CA CYS A 107 10.28 -15.32 -3.42
C CYS A 107 9.38 -14.49 -4.34
N ILE A 108 8.07 -14.66 -4.22
CA ILE A 108 7.10 -13.79 -4.88
C ILE A 108 6.96 -12.51 -4.06
N ALA A 109 7.12 -11.36 -4.71
CA ALA A 109 6.91 -10.07 -4.11
C ALA A 109 5.46 -9.93 -3.67
N VAL A 110 5.23 -9.41 -2.46
CA VAL A 110 3.92 -8.87 -2.09
C VAL A 110 3.67 -7.51 -2.76
N VAL A 111 4.68 -6.97 -3.45
CA VAL A 111 4.63 -5.72 -4.21
C VAL A 111 4.22 -6.00 -5.66
N ASP A 112 3.29 -5.24 -6.21
CA ASP A 112 2.87 -5.33 -7.61
C ASP A 112 2.81 -3.96 -8.34
N ASP A 113 2.48 -4.04 -9.63
CA ASP A 113 2.38 -2.94 -10.60
C ASP A 113 0.93 -2.44 -10.80
N ARG A 114 -0.03 -2.92 -10.00
CA ARG A 114 -1.42 -2.48 -10.11
C ARG A 114 -1.55 -1.04 -9.59
N SER A 115 -2.46 -0.28 -10.17
CA SER A 115 -2.75 1.08 -9.71
C SER A 115 -4.06 1.08 -8.93
N GLY A 116 -4.11 1.85 -7.85
CA GLY A 116 -5.35 2.15 -7.14
C GLY A 116 -6.24 3.13 -7.91
N PRO A 117 -7.41 3.45 -7.35
CA PRO A 117 -8.26 4.53 -7.85
C PRO A 117 -7.44 5.80 -8.05
N LEU A 118 -7.71 6.53 -9.15
CA LEU A 118 -7.02 7.78 -9.48
C LEU A 118 -5.49 7.67 -9.64
N ASN A 119 -4.96 6.48 -9.96
CA ASN A 119 -3.53 6.20 -10.05
C ASN A 119 -2.77 6.34 -8.71
N THR A 120 -3.47 6.20 -7.58
CA THR A 120 -2.84 6.14 -6.26
C THR A 120 -2.08 4.82 -6.06
N TRP A 121 -1.12 4.82 -5.14
CA TRP A 121 -0.54 3.58 -4.63
C TRP A 121 -1.45 2.96 -3.58
N ILE A 122 -1.37 1.63 -3.42
CA ILE A 122 -2.15 0.90 -2.42
C ILE A 122 -1.21 0.28 -1.40
N PHE A 123 -1.39 0.62 -0.13
CA PHE A 123 -0.70 -0.02 0.99
C PHE A 123 -1.66 -0.97 1.69
N GLY A 124 -1.57 -2.24 1.29
CA GLY A 124 -2.43 -3.31 1.78
C GLY A 124 -2.00 -3.93 3.10
N ILE A 125 -2.60 -5.08 3.40
CA ILE A 125 -2.33 -5.91 4.57
C ILE A 125 -0.82 -6.11 4.84
N PRO A 126 0.05 -6.42 3.85
CA PRO A 126 1.47 -6.61 4.12
C PRO A 126 2.15 -5.38 4.73
N PHE A 127 1.74 -4.17 4.33
CA PHE A 127 2.22 -2.94 4.95
C PHE A 127 1.61 -2.76 6.35
N LEU A 128 0.28 -2.86 6.44
CA LEU A 128 -0.47 -2.58 7.67
C LEU A 128 -0.12 -3.53 8.83
N GLN A 129 0.32 -4.76 8.56
CA GLN A 129 0.71 -5.73 9.60
C GLN A 129 2.00 -5.36 10.36
N ASN A 130 2.81 -4.46 9.79
CA ASN A 130 4.08 -4.01 10.39
C ASN A 130 3.88 -2.84 11.37
N PHE A 131 2.68 -2.25 11.42
CA PHE A 131 2.40 -1.07 12.22
C PHE A 131 1.11 -1.24 13.01
N TYR A 132 1.07 -0.68 14.22
CA TYR A 132 -0.21 -0.35 14.83
C TYR A 132 -0.70 0.95 14.21
N PHE A 133 -1.99 1.00 13.88
CA PHE A 133 -2.61 2.23 13.40
C PHE A 133 -3.97 2.45 14.06
N ALA A 134 -4.32 3.71 14.24
CA ALA A 134 -5.62 4.15 14.72
C ALA A 134 -6.11 5.29 13.84
N ILE A 135 -7.40 5.29 13.53
CA ILE A 135 -8.03 6.33 12.72
C ILE A 135 -8.91 7.17 13.63
N ASP A 136 -8.60 8.47 13.67
CA ASP A 136 -9.40 9.46 14.36
C ASP A 136 -10.29 10.17 13.35
N PHE A 137 -11.53 9.70 13.20
CA PHE A 137 -12.49 10.27 12.26
C PHE A 137 -12.90 11.70 12.62
N LYS A 138 -12.81 12.11 13.89
CA LYS A 138 -13.16 13.48 14.31
C LYS A 138 -12.09 14.47 13.87
N GLN A 139 -10.83 14.06 13.94
CA GLN A 139 -9.69 14.89 13.59
C GLN A 139 -9.22 14.68 12.14
N ASN A 140 -9.75 13.66 11.44
CA ASN A 140 -9.31 13.25 10.11
C ASN A 140 -7.79 12.92 10.09
N LEU A 141 -7.36 12.11 11.07
CA LEU A 141 -5.95 11.73 11.27
C LEU A 141 -5.80 10.22 11.32
N ILE A 142 -4.65 9.73 10.84
CA ILE A 142 -4.16 8.39 11.10
C ILE A 142 -2.96 8.49 12.03
N LYS A 143 -3.04 7.78 13.15
CA LYS A 143 -1.95 7.62 14.10
C LYS A 143 -1.28 6.30 13.82
N PHE A 144 0.04 6.30 13.67
CA PHE A 144 0.85 5.11 13.50
C PHE A 144 1.78 4.91 14.70
N ALA A 145 2.06 3.65 15.01
CA ALA A 145 3.14 3.27 15.90
C ALA A 145 3.83 2.02 15.34
N ASN A 146 5.16 1.98 15.42
CA ASN A 146 5.92 0.81 15.00
C ASN A 146 5.59 -0.38 15.92
N ARG A 147 5.22 -1.52 15.33
CA ARG A 147 4.82 -2.71 16.09
C ARG A 147 5.95 -3.28 16.95
N ASN A 148 7.20 -3.10 16.54
CA ASN A 148 8.38 -3.53 17.30
C ASN A 148 8.65 -2.67 18.56
N ASN A 149 7.96 -1.55 18.73
CA ASN A 149 8.16 -0.63 19.86
C ASN A 149 7.20 -0.86 21.05
N PHE A 150 6.40 -1.94 21.04
CA PHE A 150 5.42 -2.26 22.10
C PHE A 150 5.86 -3.38 23.05
N CYS A 151 7.05 -3.95 22.88
CA CYS A 151 7.68 -4.76 23.94
C CYS A 151 8.49 -3.82 24.84
N PRO A 152 8.06 -3.54 26.09
CA PRO A 152 8.89 -2.80 27.02
C PRO A 152 10.09 -3.68 27.37
N SER A 153 11.24 -3.43 26.73
CA SER A 153 12.51 -3.74 27.37
C SER A 153 12.67 -2.80 28.55
N ILE A 154 13.16 -3.33 29.66
CA ILE A 154 13.34 -2.64 30.95
C ILE A 154 14.20 -1.36 30.82
N THR A 155 14.89 -1.18 29.70
CA THR A 155 15.51 0.07 29.25
C THR A 155 14.55 0.90 28.38
N THR A 156 13.98 1.96 28.96
CA THR A 156 13.39 3.15 28.32
C THR A 156 13.31 3.13 26.79
N ALA A 157 12.39 2.34 26.23
CA ALA A 157 12.00 2.49 24.84
C ALA A 157 10.90 3.55 24.79
N THR A 158 11.25 4.77 24.39
CA THR A 158 10.25 5.81 24.13
C THR A 158 9.38 5.34 22.98
N THR A 159 8.12 4.99 23.27
CA THR A 159 7.15 4.65 22.24
C THR A 159 6.87 5.90 21.41
N GLN A 160 7.43 5.94 20.19
CA GLN A 160 7.16 7.02 19.25
C GLN A 160 5.83 6.75 18.54
N PHE A 161 4.86 7.64 18.77
CA PHE A 161 3.63 7.71 18.01
C PHE A 161 3.80 8.78 16.93
N PHE A 162 3.42 8.44 15.71
CA PHE A 162 3.44 9.35 14.57
C PHE A 162 2.02 9.67 14.14
N THR A 163 1.77 10.90 13.70
CA THR A 163 0.44 11.32 13.24
C THR A 163 0.52 11.80 11.80
N ALA A 164 -0.14 11.10 10.89
CA ALA A 164 -0.32 11.53 9.51
C ALA A 164 -1.71 12.17 9.35
N THR A 165 -1.78 13.36 8.76
CA THR A 165 -3.07 13.91 8.31
C THR A 165 -3.46 13.26 7.01
N THR A 166 -4.70 12.79 6.94
CA THR A 166 -5.29 12.31 5.70
C THR A 166 -6.04 13.44 5.01
N ARG A 167 -5.97 13.52 3.68
CA ARG A 167 -6.98 14.25 2.91
C ARG A 167 -7.97 13.23 2.39
N PHE A 168 -9.19 13.29 2.91
CA PHE A 168 -10.30 12.56 2.35
C PHE A 168 -10.49 12.98 0.89
N SER A 169 -10.20 12.07 -0.04
CA SER A 169 -10.54 12.26 -1.45
C SER A 169 -11.82 11.48 -1.72
N THR A 170 -12.91 12.20 -1.98
CA THR A 170 -14.12 11.62 -2.56
C THR A 170 -13.86 11.44 -4.06
N ALA A 171 -13.52 10.23 -4.47
CA ALA A 171 -13.55 9.83 -5.87
C ALA A 171 -15.00 9.44 -6.19
N THR A 172 -15.79 10.39 -6.73
CA THR A 172 -17.09 10.03 -7.31
C THR A 172 -16.89 9.04 -8.45
N THR A 173 -17.03 7.75 -8.15
CA THR A 173 -17.25 6.72 -9.16
C THR A 173 -18.60 7.03 -9.78
N GLN A 174 -18.62 7.72 -10.92
CA GLN A 174 -19.77 7.68 -11.79
C GLN A 174 -19.97 6.20 -12.14
N SER A 175 -20.96 5.57 -11.51
CA SER A 175 -21.47 4.28 -11.94
C SER A 175 -21.65 4.35 -13.46
N PRO A 176 -21.17 3.36 -14.24
CA PRO A 176 -21.44 3.35 -15.67
C PRO A 176 -22.95 3.48 -15.83
N LYS A 177 -23.39 4.54 -16.53
CA LYS A 177 -24.78 4.70 -16.94
C LYS A 177 -25.19 3.37 -17.57
N ALA A 178 -26.23 2.74 -17.02
CA ALA A 178 -26.82 1.56 -17.63
C ALA A 178 -27.10 1.91 -19.10
N ILE A 179 -26.39 1.26 -20.01
CA ILE A 179 -26.73 1.30 -21.43
C ILE A 179 -28.01 0.49 -21.53
N THR A 180 -29.15 1.17 -21.50
CA THR A 180 -30.43 0.58 -21.87
C THR A 180 -30.31 0.20 -23.35
N ARG A 181 -29.94 -1.05 -23.64
CA ARG A 181 -30.02 -1.61 -24.99
C ARG A 181 -31.49 -1.58 -25.39
N SER A 182 -31.85 -0.62 -26.24
CA SER A 182 -33.11 -0.67 -26.98
C SER A 182 -33.13 -1.96 -27.80
N PRO A 183 -34.19 -2.77 -27.76
CA PRO A 183 -34.27 -3.97 -28.58
C PRO A 183 -34.35 -3.55 -30.06
N THR A 184 -33.31 -3.88 -30.82
CA THR A 184 -33.29 -3.79 -32.28
C THR A 184 -34.39 -4.71 -32.82
N LYS A 185 -35.47 -4.13 -33.35
CA LYS A 185 -36.44 -4.86 -34.16
C LYS A 185 -35.72 -5.35 -35.42
N HIS A 186 -35.50 -6.65 -35.52
CA HIS A 186 -35.21 -7.29 -36.80
C HIS A 186 -36.45 -7.13 -37.69
N LEU A 187 -36.37 -6.22 -38.67
CA LEU A 187 -37.26 -6.26 -39.82
C LEU A 187 -36.82 -7.43 -40.69
N LEU A 188 -37.64 -8.49 -40.71
CA LEU A 188 -37.70 -9.40 -41.85
C LEU A 188 -38.21 -8.59 -43.05
N GLN A 189 -37.36 -8.41 -44.06
CA GLN A 189 -37.83 -8.09 -45.40
C GLN A 189 -37.99 -9.40 -46.17
N LYS A 190 -39.16 -9.52 -46.80
CA LYS A 190 -39.59 -10.59 -47.71
C LYS A 190 -38.85 -10.53 -49.03
#